data_AF-A0A7J4EHU7-F1
#
_entry.id   AF-A0A7J4EHU7-F1
#
_cell.length_a   1.000
_cell.length_b   1.000
_cell.length_c   1.000
_cell.angle_alpha   90.00
_cell.angle_beta   90.00
_cell.angle_gamma   90.00
#
_symmetry.space_group_name_H-M   'P 1'
#
loop_
_entity.id
_entity.type
_entity.pdbx_description
1 polymer ?
#
loop_
_entity_poly.entity_id
_entity_poly.type
_entity_poly.pdbx_seq_one_letter_code
_entity_poly.pdbx_strand_id
1 'polypeptide(L)'
;ITIGTNSKVGANSVVVKNVPMNSTAVGIPARVLKRSLDKSPLSHNKIPDVNKEIFEYLLKRIEVLEDALPKGKQEEVKKKDHNLEEIYDRFIHSMD
;
A
#
# COMPACT_ATOMS: atom_id res chain seq x y z
N ILE A 1 10.60 -23.05 6.34
CA ILE A 1 10.79 -21.61 6.05
C ILE A 1 12.27 -21.31 6.15
N THR A 2 12.88 -20.77 5.10
CA THR A 2 14.30 -20.38 5.08
C THR A 2 14.41 -18.87 4.95
N ILE A 3 15.29 -18.26 5.75
CA ILE A 3 15.61 -16.84 5.71
C ILE A 3 17.02 -16.69 5.15
N GLY A 4 17.13 -16.17 3.92
CA GLY A 4 18.41 -16.07 3.20
C GLY A 4 19.39 -15.10 3.86
N THR A 5 20.69 -15.31 3.65
CA THR A 5 21.75 -14.46 4.23
C THR A 5 21.56 -12.99 3.85
N ASN A 6 21.84 -12.09 4.79
CA ASN A 6 21.68 -10.64 4.62
C ASN A 6 20.24 -10.21 4.25
N SER A 7 19.23 -11.03 4.58
CA SER A 7 17.84 -10.61 4.53
C SER A 7 17.41 -9.96 5.85
N LYS A 8 16.34 -9.17 5.79
CA LYS A 8 15.77 -8.45 6.94
C LYS A 8 14.29 -8.79 7.05
N VAL A 9 13.79 -8.91 8.28
CA VAL A 9 12.35 -9.08 8.55
C VAL A 9 11.88 -7.86 9.33
N GLY A 10 10.80 -7.23 8.87
CA GLY A 10 10.21 -6.09 9.56
C GLY A 10 9.61 -6.51 10.91
N ALA A 11 9.54 -5.57 11.85
CA ALA A 11 8.86 -5.80 13.12
C ALA A 11 7.40 -6.25 12.87
N ASN A 12 6.87 -7.09 13.77
CA ASN A 12 5.50 -7.63 13.73
C ASN A 12 5.09 -8.30 12.40
N SER A 13 6.04 -8.81 11.62
CA SER A 13 5.74 -9.48 10.34
C SER A 13 5.54 -10.98 10.53
N VAL A 14 4.62 -11.59 9.77
CA VAL A 14 4.33 -13.04 9.82
C VAL A 14 4.81 -13.70 8.52
N VAL A 15 5.98 -14.34 8.60
CA VAL A 15 6.62 -14.96 7.43
C VAL A 15 6.09 -16.38 7.20
N VAL A 16 5.28 -16.54 6.16
CA VAL A 16 4.67 -17.83 5.76
C VAL A 16 5.31 -18.45 4.51
N LYS A 17 6.33 -17.82 3.93
CA LYS A 17 7.07 -18.28 2.73
C LYS A 17 8.57 -18.05 2.88
N ASN A 18 9.39 -18.76 2.09
CA ASN A 18 10.84 -18.58 2.10
C ASN A 18 11.25 -17.17 1.68
N VAL A 19 12.25 -16.60 2.36
CA VAL A 19 12.79 -15.26 2.11
C VAL A 19 14.15 -15.38 1.41
N PRO A 20 14.32 -14.89 0.17
CA PRO A 20 15.60 -14.91 -0.55
C PRO A 20 16.71 -14.12 0.13
N MET A 21 17.97 -14.41 -0.22
CA MET A 21 19.12 -13.60 0.23
C MET A 21 18.99 -12.14 -0.22
N ASN A 22 19.57 -11.21 0.56
CA ASN A 22 19.55 -9.76 0.27
C ASN A 22 18.15 -9.13 0.10
N SER A 23 17.12 -9.68 0.74
CA SER A 23 15.73 -9.20 0.62
C SER A 23 15.16 -8.70 1.94
N THR A 24 14.03 -7.98 1.90
CA THR A 24 13.32 -7.53 3.11
C THR A 24 11.91 -8.09 3.11
N ALA A 25 11.50 -8.81 4.16
CA ALA A 25 10.14 -9.32 4.31
C ALA A 25 9.36 -8.47 5.33
N VAL A 26 8.20 -7.93 4.96
CA VAL A 26 7.37 -7.08 5.84
C VAL A 26 5.89 -7.41 5.73
N GLY A 27 5.15 -7.26 6.84
CA GLY A 27 3.68 -7.36 6.90
C GLY A 27 3.13 -8.71 7.37
N ILE A 28 1.81 -8.81 7.41
CA ILE A 28 1.05 -10.01 7.81
C ILE A 28 0.02 -10.32 6.71
N PRO A 29 0.16 -11.41 5.93
CA PRO A 29 1.36 -12.23 5.80
C PRO A 29 2.50 -11.44 5.12
N ALA A 30 3.74 -11.79 5.44
CA ALA A 30 4.91 -11.03 5.00
C ALA A 30 5.12 -11.11 3.49
N ARG A 31 5.30 -9.95 2.85
CA ARG A 31 5.67 -9.81 1.44
C ARG A 31 7.17 -9.56 1.32
N VAL A 32 7.82 -10.28 0.41
CA VAL A 32 9.25 -10.13 0.14
C VAL A 32 9.47 -8.99 -0.85
N LEU A 33 10.18 -7.96 -0.41
CA LEU A 33 10.65 -6.85 -1.22
C LEU A 33 12.10 -7.12 -1.64
N LYS A 34 12.38 -7.05 -2.94
CA LYS A 34 13.75 -7.11 -3.46
C LYS A 34 14.43 -5.78 -3.14
N ARG A 35 15.44 -5.81 -2.29
CA ARG A 35 16.20 -4.62 -1.90
C ARG A 35 17.19 -4.27 -3.02
N SER A 36 17.31 -2.98 -3.36
CA SER A 36 18.51 -2.39 -3.92
C SER A 36 19.61 -2.36 -2.84
N LEU A 37 20.88 -2.43 -3.22
CA LEU A 37 22.07 -2.69 -2.40
C LEU A 37 22.40 -1.66 -1.29
N ASP A 38 21.45 -0.89 -0.78
CA ASP A 38 21.73 0.11 0.25
C ASP A 38 21.84 -0.56 1.63
N LYS A 39 23.06 -0.61 2.18
CA LYS A 39 23.42 -1.32 3.43
C LYS A 39 23.13 -0.52 4.70
N SER A 40 22.57 0.67 4.58
CA SER A 40 22.33 1.54 5.74
C SER A 40 21.34 0.92 6.75
N PRO A 41 21.70 0.87 8.05
CA PRO A 41 20.95 0.17 9.10
C PRO A 41 19.61 0.82 9.46
N LEU A 42 19.39 2.09 9.11
CA LEU A 42 18.21 2.90 9.47
C LEU A 42 17.31 3.27 8.28
N SER A 43 17.40 2.51 7.18
CA SER A 43 16.65 2.80 5.95
C SER A 43 15.26 2.16 5.93
N HIS A 44 14.55 2.13 7.06
CA HIS A 44 13.12 1.80 7.11
C HIS A 44 12.29 2.84 6.33
N ASN A 45 12.76 4.09 6.28
CA ASN A 45 12.14 5.17 5.49
C ASN A 45 12.45 5.08 3.98
N LYS A 46 13.30 4.14 3.55
CA LYS A 46 13.64 3.92 2.12
C LYS A 46 13.03 2.65 1.55
N ILE A 47 12.25 1.92 2.35
CA ILE A 47 11.38 0.90 1.79
C ILE A 47 10.31 1.70 1.05
N PRO A 48 10.22 1.64 -0.29
CA PRO A 48 9.10 2.25 -0.97
C PRO A 48 7.87 1.67 -0.32
N ASP A 49 7.04 2.52 0.26
CA ASP A 49 5.76 2.07 0.77
C ASP A 49 4.97 1.67 -0.47
N VAL A 50 5.08 0.38 -0.83
CA VAL A 50 4.46 -0.21 -2.01
C VAL A 50 2.96 0.07 -1.98
N ASN A 51 2.37 0.20 -0.79
CA ASN A 51 0.97 0.58 -0.67
C ASN A 51 0.80 2.05 -1.07
N LYS A 52 1.60 2.98 -0.54
CA LYS A 52 1.55 4.40 -0.94
C LYS A 52 1.70 4.59 -2.44
N GLU A 53 2.71 3.98 -3.07
CA GLU A 53 2.92 4.12 -4.52
C GLU A 53 1.76 3.53 -5.34
N ILE A 54 1.22 2.39 -4.91
CA ILE A 54 0.03 1.80 -5.55
C ILE A 54 -1.20 2.68 -5.33
N PHE A 55 -1.41 3.22 -4.13
CA PHE A 55 -2.52 4.14 -3.86
C PHE A 55 -2.42 5.40 -4.70
N GLU A 56 -1.24 6.02 -4.80
CA GLU A 56 -1.01 7.17 -5.67
C GLU A 56 -1.30 6.86 -7.14
N TYR A 57 -0.86 5.68 -7.62
CA TYR A 57 -1.17 5.22 -8.97
C TYR A 57 -2.67 5.02 -9.20
N LEU A 58 -3.36 4.37 -8.24
CA LEU A 58 -4.79 4.12 -8.32
C LEU A 58 -5.59 5.42 -8.31
N LEU A 59 -5.26 6.37 -7.43
CA LEU A 59 -5.91 7.69 -7.36
C LEU A 59 -5.78 8.44 -8.68
N LYS A 60 -4.56 8.54 -9.23
CA LYS A 60 -4.34 9.16 -10.55
C LYS A 60 -5.11 8.47 -11.68
N ARG A 61 -5.20 7.13 -11.62
CA ARG A 61 -5.93 6.37 -12.63
C ARG A 61 -7.45 6.59 -12.53
N ILE A 62 -7.98 6.76 -11.32
CA ILE A 62 -9.38 7.09 -11.09
C ILE A 62 -9.67 8.50 -11.63
N GLU A 63 -8.82 9.50 -11.31
CA GLU A 63 -8.93 10.87 -11.83
C GLU A 63 -9.01 10.91 -13.36
N VAL A 64 -8.12 10.20 -14.05
CA VAL A 64 -8.14 10.10 -15.53
C VAL A 64 -9.45 9.48 -16.04
N LEU A 65 -10.01 8.49 -15.34
CA LEU A 65 -11.27 7.88 -15.74
C LEU A 65 -12.47 8.80 -15.48
N GLU A 66 -12.46 9.55 -14.38
CA GLU A 66 -13.49 10.53 -14.04
C GLU A 66 -13.52 11.70 -15.04
N ASP A 67 -12.36 12.17 -15.47
CA ASP A 67 -12.23 13.19 -16.52
C ASP A 67 -12.71 12.71 -17.88
N ALA A 68 -12.57 11.42 -18.18
CA ALA A 68 -13.05 10.82 -19.42
C ALA A 68 -14.58 10.61 -19.46
N LEU A 69 -15.29 10.78 -18.33
CA LEU A 69 -16.74 10.61 -18.29
C LEU A 69 -17.49 11.80 -18.91
N PRO A 70 -18.66 11.56 -19.53
CA PRO A 70 -19.54 12.65 -19.94
C PRO A 70 -19.96 13.49 -18.72
N LYS A 71 -20.04 14.82 -18.89
CA LYS A 71 -20.41 15.77 -17.82
C LYS A 71 -21.68 15.38 -17.04
N GLY A 72 -22.68 14.79 -17.72
CA GLY A 72 -23.91 14.34 -17.08
C GLY A 72 -23.74 13.20 -16.07
N LYS A 73 -22.69 12.37 -16.22
CA LYS A 73 -22.38 11.28 -15.29
C LYS A 73 -21.41 11.69 -14.17
N GLN A 74 -20.61 12.74 -14.37
CA GLN A 74 -19.66 13.24 -13.36
C GLN A 74 -20.38 13.65 -12.06
N GLU A 75 -21.52 14.33 -12.16
CA GLU A 75 -22.30 14.73 -10.98
C GLU A 75 -22.91 13.54 -10.23
N GLU A 76 -23.24 12.45 -10.93
CA GLU A 76 -23.70 11.22 -10.28
C GLU A 76 -22.54 10.53 -9.54
N VAL A 77 -21.34 10.51 -10.14
CA VAL A 77 -20.14 9.94 -9.53
C VAL A 77 -19.74 10.73 -8.29
N LYS A 78 -19.68 12.06 -8.34
CA LYS A 78 -19.37 12.90 -7.18
C LYS A 78 -20.31 12.68 -6.00
N LYS A 79 -21.62 12.54 -6.25
CA LYS A 79 -22.60 12.25 -5.19
C LYS A 79 -22.34 10.89 -4.53
N LYS A 80 -22.00 9.88 -5.33
CA LYS A 80 -21.68 8.54 -4.82
C LYS A 80 -20.38 8.56 -4.02
N ASP A 81 -19.37 9.31 -4.49
CA ASP A 81 -18.09 9.48 -3.83
C ASP A 81 -18.25 10.17 -2.46
N HIS A 82 -19.01 11.27 -2.40
CA HIS A 82 -19.32 11.95 -1.13
C HIS A 82 -20.03 11.03 -0.13
N ASN A 83 -21.00 10.23 -0.59
CA ASN A 83 -21.69 9.27 0.28
C ASN A 83 -20.75 8.17 0.79
N LEU A 84 -19.73 7.76 0.02
CA LEU A 84 -18.71 6.83 0.49
C LEU A 84 -17.84 7.45 1.57
N GLU A 85 -17.49 8.73 1.43
CA GLU A 85 -16.73 9.50 2.42
C GLU A 85 -17.50 9.60 3.75
N GLU A 86 -18.80 9.93 3.70
CA GLU A 86 -19.65 9.95 4.90
C GLU A 86 -19.76 8.58 5.61
N ILE A 87 -19.81 7.49 4.84
CA ILE A 87 -19.83 6.13 5.41
C ILE A 87 -18.50 5.82 6.08
N TYR A 88 -17.38 6.16 5.44
CA TYR A 88 -16.05 5.95 5.99
C TYR A 88 -15.84 6.77 7.26
N ASP A 89 -16.19 8.06 7.24
CA ASP A 89 -16.09 8.93 8.41
C ASP A 89 -16.90 8.35 9.57
N ARG A 90 -18.15 7.94 9.32
CA ARG A 90 -18.98 7.31 10.36
C ARG A 90 -18.37 6.04 10.92
N PHE A 91 -17.76 5.21 10.07
CA PHE A 91 -17.06 4.01 10.51
C PHE A 91 -15.87 4.37 11.41
N ILE A 92 -15.02 5.31 11.01
CA ILE A 92 -13.87 5.74 11.80
C ILE A 92 -14.31 6.30 13.17
N HIS A 93 -15.30 7.19 13.19
CA HIS A 93 -15.82 7.76 14.44
C HIS A 93 -16.53 6.73 15.34
N SER A 94 -16.93 5.57 14.79
CA SER A 94 -17.52 4.48 15.58
C SER A 94 -16.49 3.55 16.23
N MET A 95 -15.20 3.71 15.88
CA MET A 95 -14.09 2.93 16.43
C MET A 95 -13.36 3.63 17.59
N ASP A 96 -13.71 4.89 17.87
CA ASP A 96 -13.30 5.66 19.05
C ASP A 96 -14.17 5.33 20.27
#